data_AF-A0A4U2ZYN3-F1
#
_entry.id   AF-A0A4U2ZYN3-F1
#
_cell.length_a   1.000
_cell.length_b   1.000
_cell.length_c   1.000
_cell.angle_alpha   90.00
_cell.angle_beta   90.00
_cell.angle_gamma   90.00
#
_symmetry.space_group_name_H-M   'P 1'
#
loop_
_entity.id
_entity.type
_entity.pdbx_description
1 polymer ?
#
loop_
_entity_poly.entity_id
_entity_poly.type
_entity_poly.pdbx_seq_one_letter_code
_entity_poly.pdbx_strand_id
1 'polypeptide(L)'
;MKSKVHFWTLEVLMVVGIIFICTKISFLFQPIGIFISTLFFPILIALFLYFIFNPVLVFLENKKVPRGLAILLLYLFIITLTGVAIGVVVPTISQQLMDLVKNMPTYIKEGKVYIQDLSHHRLFEWLSTQNYVSIETIEKNAIEYLKEIPNTLTSSATALFGIITNVALVIFTVPFILFYMFKDGHAFPGKAVSVLPESYREEGLRIIKETNETLSAYIQGQAL
;
A
#
# COMPACT_ATOMS: atom_id res chain seq x y z
N MET A 1 -19.87 51.68 37.20
CA MET A 1 -20.00 50.21 37.33
C MET A 1 -19.65 49.57 35.99
N LYS A 2 -18.41 49.09 35.80
CA LYS A 2 -18.06 48.25 34.63
C LYS A 2 -18.71 46.89 34.85
N SER A 3 -19.89 46.69 34.30
CA SER A 3 -20.64 45.43 34.44
C SER A 3 -19.81 44.29 33.84
N LYS A 4 -19.46 43.30 34.66
CA LYS A 4 -18.72 42.08 34.27
C LYS A 4 -19.35 41.36 33.07
N VAL A 5 -20.64 41.60 32.83
CA VAL A 5 -21.40 41.09 31.71
C VAL A 5 -20.87 41.65 30.38
N HIS A 6 -20.50 42.94 30.30
CA HIS A 6 -19.96 43.53 29.07
C HIS A 6 -18.58 42.97 28.69
N PHE A 7 -17.77 42.58 29.68
CA PHE A 7 -16.47 41.96 29.45
C PHE A 7 -16.64 40.55 28.85
N TRP A 8 -17.51 39.73 29.45
CA TRP A 8 -17.82 38.39 28.94
C TRP A 8 -18.45 38.40 27.55
N THR A 9 -19.36 39.35 27.28
CA THR A 9 -19.96 39.47 25.94
C THR A 9 -18.92 39.87 24.88
N LEU A 10 -17.93 40.70 25.25
CA LEU A 10 -16.88 41.13 24.33
C LEU A 10 -15.90 39.97 24.02
N GLU A 11 -15.57 39.17 25.03
CA GLU A 11 -14.70 38.00 24.89
C GLU A 11 -15.35 36.92 24.02
N VAL A 12 -16.63 36.63 24.26
CA VAL A 12 -17.42 35.73 23.40
C VAL A 12 -17.52 36.27 21.98
N LEU A 13 -17.74 37.57 21.79
CA LEU A 13 -17.77 38.20 20.47
C LEU A 13 -16.42 38.09 19.74
N MET A 14 -15.29 38.25 20.44
CA MET A 14 -13.97 38.04 19.85
C MET A 14 -13.77 36.59 19.42
N VAL A 15 -14.13 35.62 20.26
CA VAL A 15 -13.97 34.19 19.95
C VAL A 15 -14.84 33.81 18.74
N VAL A 16 -16.09 34.26 18.71
CA VAL A 16 -16.99 34.03 17.55
C VAL A 16 -16.45 34.73 16.29
N GLY A 17 -15.91 35.93 16.42
CA GLY A 17 -15.26 36.65 15.32
C GLY A 17 -14.05 35.92 14.76
N ILE A 18 -13.19 35.38 15.63
CA ILE A 18 -12.02 34.57 15.23
C ILE A 18 -12.47 33.30 14.50
N ILE A 19 -13.48 32.59 15.03
CA ILE A 19 -14.03 31.38 14.39
C ILE A 19 -14.63 31.71 13.00
N PHE A 20 -15.34 32.83 12.88
CA PHE A 20 -15.92 33.30 11.62
C PHE A 20 -14.85 33.67 10.58
N ILE A 21 -13.77 34.32 11.01
CA ILE A 21 -12.62 34.63 10.16
C ILE A 21 -11.90 33.34 9.74
N CYS A 22 -11.69 32.39 10.67
CA CYS A 22 -11.09 31.09 10.37
C CYS A 22 -11.90 30.30 9.33
N THR A 23 -13.24 30.34 9.38
CA THR A 23 -14.10 29.70 8.38
C THR A 23 -14.02 30.39 7.01
N LYS A 24 -13.81 31.71 6.95
CA LYS A 24 -13.55 32.43 5.69
C LYS A 24 -12.15 32.18 5.12
N ILE A 25 -11.17 31.89 5.98
CA ILE A 25 -9.80 31.51 5.61
C ILE A 25 -9.71 30.02 5.19
N SER A 26 -10.76 29.22 5.36
CA SER A 26 -10.78 27.80 4.98
C SER A 26 -10.36 27.52 3.53
N PHE A 27 -10.61 28.45 2.60
CA PHE A 27 -10.12 28.39 1.21
C PHE A 27 -8.58 28.37 1.11
N LEU A 28 -7.86 29.04 2.02
CA LEU A 28 -6.39 29.00 2.09
C LEU A 28 -5.87 27.67 2.68
N PHE A 29 -6.67 26.98 3.47
CA PHE A 29 -6.32 25.67 4.04
C PHE A 29 -6.67 24.48 3.12
N GLN A 30 -7.59 24.65 2.16
CA GLN A 30 -7.97 23.59 1.21
C GLN A 30 -6.76 23.02 0.43
N PRO A 31 -5.85 23.83 -0.16
CA PRO A 31 -4.67 23.31 -0.86
C PRO A 31 -3.75 22.50 0.07
N ILE A 32 -3.60 22.95 1.32
CA ILE A 32 -2.77 22.28 2.33
C ILE A 32 -3.39 20.92 2.68
N GLY A 33 -4.71 20.86 2.87
CA GLY A 33 -5.43 19.62 3.15
C GLY A 33 -5.29 18.60 2.01
N ILE A 34 -5.42 19.05 0.76
CA ILE A 34 -5.23 18.20 -0.42
C ILE A 34 -3.78 17.71 -0.53
N PHE A 35 -2.81 18.58 -0.28
CA PHE A 35 -1.39 18.22 -0.30
C PHE A 35 -1.06 17.17 0.76
N ILE A 36 -1.51 17.39 2.00
CA ILE A 36 -1.33 16.44 3.10
C ILE A 36 -2.00 15.11 2.73
N SER A 37 -3.28 15.09 2.33
CA SER A 37 -3.98 13.83 2.04
C SER A 37 -3.33 13.06 0.89
N THR A 38 -2.82 13.76 -0.13
CA THR A 38 -2.19 13.15 -1.30
C THR A 38 -0.80 12.59 -0.98
N LEU A 39 0.00 13.30 -0.18
CA LEU A 39 1.38 12.89 0.13
C LEU A 39 1.51 12.09 1.42
N PHE A 40 0.49 12.04 2.26
CA PHE A 40 0.52 11.35 3.55
C PHE A 40 0.93 9.88 3.38
N PHE A 41 0.25 9.16 2.49
CA PHE A 41 0.57 7.74 2.23
C PHE A 41 1.98 7.54 1.65
N PRO A 42 2.40 8.24 0.58
CA PRO A 42 3.79 8.17 0.10
C PRO A 42 4.84 8.44 1.17
N ILE A 43 4.64 9.48 2.00
CA ILE A 43 5.57 9.83 3.09
C ILE A 43 5.62 8.71 4.12
N LEU A 44 4.47 8.16 4.51
CA LEU A 44 4.39 7.09 5.51
C LEU A 44 5.08 5.81 5.03
N ILE A 45 4.89 5.44 3.76
CA ILE A 45 5.59 4.30 3.14
C ILE A 45 7.10 4.57 3.09
N ALA A 46 7.51 5.76 2.64
CA ALA A 46 8.93 6.11 2.60
C ALA A 46 9.58 6.10 3.99
N LEU A 47 8.88 6.58 5.02
CA LEU A 47 9.35 6.54 6.41
C LEU A 47 9.55 5.10 6.89
N PHE A 48 8.58 4.23 6.62
CA PHE A 48 8.68 2.82 6.96
C PHE A 48 9.86 2.13 6.26
N LEU A 49 9.99 2.32 4.94
CA LEU A 49 11.12 1.78 4.16
C LEU A 49 12.46 2.35 4.61
N TYR A 50 12.51 3.63 4.97
CA TYR A 50 13.70 4.26 5.52
C TYR A 50 14.19 3.51 6.76
N PHE A 51 13.31 3.26 7.73
CA PHE A 51 13.71 2.56 8.97
C PHE A 51 14.15 1.11 8.75
N ILE A 52 13.57 0.41 7.77
CA ILE A 52 13.95 -0.96 7.40
C ILE A 52 15.33 -1.00 6.72
N PHE A 53 15.57 -0.12 5.76
CA PHE A 53 16.78 -0.19 4.92
C PHE A 53 17.94 0.69 5.40
N ASN A 54 17.70 1.65 6.30
CA ASN A 54 18.76 2.43 6.93
C ASN A 54 19.89 1.57 7.56
N PRO A 55 19.64 0.49 8.32
CA PRO A 55 20.72 -0.36 8.85
C PRO A 55 21.57 -0.99 7.75
N VAL A 56 20.96 -1.36 6.61
CA VAL A 56 21.69 -1.88 5.44
C VAL A 56 22.63 -0.80 4.90
N LEU A 57 22.15 0.44 4.74
CA LEU A 57 22.99 1.55 4.29
C LEU A 57 24.13 1.85 5.25
N VAL A 58 23.86 1.92 6.56
CA VAL A 58 24.89 2.12 7.60
C VAL A 58 25.92 0.98 7.57
N PHE A 59 25.49 -0.26 7.34
CA PHE A 59 26.39 -1.40 7.17
C PHE A 59 27.30 -1.26 5.93
N LEU A 60 26.78 -0.76 4.80
CA LEU A 60 27.58 -0.46 3.62
C LEU A 60 28.55 0.70 3.86
N GLU A 61 28.13 1.75 4.58
CA GLU A 61 28.99 2.88 4.93
C GLU A 61 30.15 2.46 5.84
N ASN A 62 29.89 1.58 6.82
CA ASN A 62 30.92 1.00 7.67
C ASN A 62 31.97 0.21 6.87
N LYS A 63 31.62 -0.28 5.67
CA LYS A 63 32.53 -0.93 4.72
C LYS A 63 33.25 0.07 3.78
N LYS A 64 33.23 1.36 4.10
CA LYS A 64 33.84 2.46 3.30
C LYS A 64 33.17 2.70 1.94
N VAL A 65 31.93 2.26 1.74
CA VAL A 65 31.15 2.61 0.55
C VAL A 65 30.63 4.04 0.72
N PRO A 66 30.86 4.98 -0.21
CA PRO A 66 30.31 6.31 -0.09
C PRO A 66 28.77 6.23 -0.17
N ARG A 67 28.10 7.00 0.68
CA ARG A 67 26.64 6.95 0.86
C ARG A 67 25.84 7.00 -0.45
N GLY A 68 26.25 7.85 -1.40
CA GLY A 68 25.61 7.92 -2.71
C GLY A 68 25.64 6.59 -3.47
N LEU A 69 26.75 5.86 -3.42
CA LEU A 69 26.84 4.51 -4.01
C LEU A 69 26.05 3.48 -3.22
N ALA A 70 26.02 3.58 -1.88
CA ALA A 70 25.21 2.67 -1.06
C ALA A 70 23.71 2.79 -1.39
N ILE A 71 23.21 4.02 -1.54
CA ILE A 71 21.82 4.30 -1.94
C ILE A 71 21.55 3.76 -3.36
N LEU A 72 22.47 3.99 -4.30
CA LEU A 72 22.32 3.52 -5.67
C LEU A 72 22.28 1.98 -5.73
N LEU A 73 23.19 1.31 -5.02
CA LEU A 73 23.21 -0.15 -4.92
C LEU A 73 21.94 -0.70 -4.29
N LEU A 74 21.41 -0.05 -3.25
CA LEU A 74 20.15 -0.43 -2.62
C LEU A 74 18.98 -0.33 -3.61
N TYR A 75 18.87 0.79 -4.34
CA TYR A 75 17.82 0.92 -5.35
C TYR A 75 17.95 -0.10 -6.47
N LEU A 76 19.17 -0.34 -6.95
CA LEU A 76 19.42 -1.34 -7.99
C LEU A 76 19.03 -2.74 -7.51
N PHE A 77 19.35 -3.08 -6.26
CA PHE A 77 18.95 -4.34 -5.64
C PHE A 77 17.43 -4.47 -5.54
N ILE A 78 16.73 -3.46 -5.01
CA ILE A 78 15.27 -3.48 -4.87
C ILE A 78 14.59 -3.57 -6.23
N ILE A 79 14.98 -2.74 -7.20
CA ILE A 79 14.39 -2.76 -8.55
C ILE A 79 14.61 -4.10 -9.23
N THR A 80 15.82 -4.66 -9.11
CA THR A 80 16.13 -5.98 -9.70
C THR A 80 15.32 -7.08 -9.02
N LEU A 81 15.27 -7.10 -7.69
CA LEU A 81 14.53 -8.09 -6.92
C LEU A 81 13.04 -8.04 -7.24
N THR A 82 12.44 -6.84 -7.23
CA THR A 82 11.03 -6.64 -7.56
C THR A 82 10.75 -6.94 -9.03
N GLY A 83 11.62 -6.54 -9.94
CA GLY A 83 11.49 -6.82 -11.37
C GLY A 83 11.52 -8.31 -11.68
N VAL A 84 12.43 -9.07 -11.06
CA VAL A 84 12.49 -10.53 -11.16
C VAL A 84 11.27 -11.17 -10.51
N ALA A 85 10.87 -10.72 -9.30
CA ALA A 85 9.69 -11.24 -8.63
C ALA A 85 8.43 -11.07 -9.48
N ILE A 86 8.18 -9.88 -10.02
CA ILE A 86 7.04 -9.64 -10.93
C ILE A 86 7.17 -10.47 -12.20
N GLY A 87 8.36 -10.47 -12.82
CA GLY A 87 8.63 -11.18 -14.06
C GLY A 87 8.53 -12.70 -13.96
N VAL A 88 8.59 -13.28 -12.76
CA VAL A 88 8.40 -14.73 -12.52
C VAL A 88 7.01 -15.02 -11.95
N VAL A 89 6.59 -14.31 -10.91
CA VAL A 89 5.34 -14.58 -10.18
C VAL A 89 4.12 -14.32 -11.04
N VAL A 90 4.06 -13.17 -11.73
CA VAL A 90 2.91 -12.82 -12.57
C VAL A 90 2.68 -13.83 -13.69
N PRO A 91 3.67 -14.17 -14.54
CA PRO A 91 3.43 -15.16 -15.59
C PRO A 91 3.20 -16.56 -15.03
N THR A 92 3.85 -16.94 -13.93
CA THR A 92 3.62 -18.26 -13.31
C THR A 92 2.17 -18.40 -12.84
N ILE A 93 1.64 -17.41 -12.13
CA ILE A 93 0.24 -17.41 -11.69
C ILE A 93 -0.69 -17.38 -12.91
N SER A 94 -0.38 -16.55 -13.92
CA SER A 94 -1.19 -16.48 -15.14
C SER A 94 -1.24 -17.83 -15.89
N GLN A 95 -0.09 -18.51 -16.03
CA GLN A 95 -0.01 -19.84 -16.63
C GLN A 95 -0.77 -20.88 -15.81
N GLN A 96 -0.61 -20.88 -14.49
CA GLN A 96 -1.34 -21.78 -13.59
C GLN A 96 -2.87 -21.62 -13.71
N LEU A 97 -3.35 -20.38 -13.80
CA LEU A 97 -4.77 -20.11 -14.03
C LEU A 97 -5.21 -20.56 -15.42
N MET A 98 -4.39 -20.32 -16.45
CA MET A 98 -4.69 -20.75 -17.82
C MET A 98 -4.76 -22.28 -17.93
N ASP A 99 -3.84 -22.98 -17.27
CA ASP A 99 -3.81 -24.45 -17.22
C ASP A 99 -5.01 -25.01 -16.45
N LEU A 100 -5.42 -24.35 -15.35
CA LEU A 100 -6.63 -24.71 -14.64
C LEU A 100 -7.86 -24.59 -15.54
N VAL A 101 -7.98 -23.49 -16.29
CA VAL A 101 -9.07 -23.26 -17.25
C VAL A 101 -9.05 -24.29 -18.38
N LYS A 102 -7.86 -24.59 -18.91
CA LYS A 102 -7.68 -25.56 -20.01
C LYS A 102 -8.01 -26.99 -19.59
N ASN A 103 -7.67 -27.39 -18.36
CA ASN A 103 -7.87 -28.75 -17.86
C ASN A 103 -9.22 -28.95 -17.16
N MET A 104 -9.92 -27.89 -16.77
CA MET A 104 -11.22 -27.96 -16.12
C MET A 104 -12.28 -28.78 -16.88
N PRO A 105 -12.42 -28.66 -18.21
CA PRO A 105 -13.35 -29.50 -18.98
C PRO A 105 -13.06 -31.00 -18.82
N THR A 106 -11.78 -31.37 -18.74
CA THR A 106 -11.35 -32.75 -18.49
C THR A 106 -11.74 -33.20 -17.08
N TYR A 107 -11.54 -32.36 -16.07
CA TYR A 107 -11.95 -32.66 -14.69
C TYR A 107 -13.47 -32.79 -14.54
N ILE A 108 -14.27 -31.98 -15.24
CA ILE A 108 -15.74 -32.15 -15.29
C ILE A 108 -16.09 -33.51 -15.90
N LYS A 109 -15.45 -33.85 -17.02
CA LYS A 109 -15.73 -35.10 -17.74
C LYS A 109 -15.37 -36.33 -16.91
N GLU A 110 -14.21 -36.32 -16.26
CA GLU A 110 -13.79 -37.38 -15.34
C GLU A 110 -14.71 -37.46 -14.11
N GLY A 111 -15.07 -36.32 -13.52
CA GLY A 111 -16.04 -36.26 -12.43
C GLY A 111 -17.41 -36.83 -12.80
N LYS A 112 -17.90 -36.56 -14.03
CA LYS A 112 -19.14 -37.14 -14.56
C LYS A 112 -19.06 -38.67 -14.67
N VAL A 113 -17.92 -39.21 -15.12
CA VAL A 113 -17.69 -40.66 -15.18
C VAL A 113 -17.65 -41.27 -13.78
N TYR A 114 -16.98 -40.64 -12.81
CA TYR A 114 -16.99 -41.09 -11.42
C TYR A 114 -18.39 -41.06 -10.80
N ILE A 115 -19.16 -40.01 -11.06
CA ILE A 115 -20.54 -39.89 -10.59
C ILE A 115 -21.45 -40.93 -11.26
N GLN A 116 -21.24 -41.22 -12.54
CA GLN A 116 -21.97 -42.28 -13.26
C GLN A 116 -21.60 -43.68 -12.75
N ASP A 117 -20.35 -43.93 -12.39
CA ASP A 117 -19.90 -45.19 -11.79
C ASP A 117 -20.48 -45.36 -10.36
N LEU A 118 -20.55 -44.26 -9.61
CA LEU A 118 -21.26 -44.17 -8.33
C LEU A 118 -22.79 -44.27 -8.47
N SER A 119 -23.35 -44.05 -9.66
CA SER A 119 -24.80 -44.06 -9.88
C SER A 119 -25.43 -45.45 -9.83
N HIS A 120 -24.61 -46.51 -9.83
CA HIS A 120 -25.04 -47.88 -9.52
C HIS A 120 -25.35 -48.09 -8.03
N HIS A 121 -25.12 -47.10 -7.16
CA HIS A 121 -25.65 -47.07 -5.81
C HIS A 121 -27.05 -46.43 -5.78
N ARG A 122 -27.98 -47.12 -5.12
CA ARG A 122 -29.42 -46.82 -4.92
C ARG A 122 -29.79 -45.38 -4.51
N LEU A 123 -28.82 -44.56 -4.07
CA LEU A 123 -29.00 -43.15 -3.73
C LEU A 123 -29.07 -42.21 -4.97
N PHE A 124 -28.48 -42.60 -6.10
CA PHE A 124 -28.38 -41.73 -7.28
C PHE A 124 -29.56 -41.87 -8.26
N GLU A 125 -30.29 -43.01 -8.24
CA GLU A 125 -31.54 -43.18 -8.97
C GLU A 125 -32.60 -42.15 -8.56
N TRP A 126 -32.64 -41.77 -7.27
CA TRP A 126 -33.60 -40.80 -6.73
C TRP A 126 -33.29 -39.34 -7.16
N LEU A 127 -32.01 -39.00 -7.34
CA LEU A 127 -31.57 -37.70 -7.85
C LEU A 127 -31.73 -37.57 -9.38
N SER A 128 -31.51 -38.67 -10.11
CA SER A 128 -31.63 -38.69 -11.59
C SER A 128 -33.08 -38.70 -12.08
N THR A 129 -34.02 -39.29 -11.33
CA THR A 129 -35.45 -39.35 -11.70
C THR A 129 -36.17 -38.01 -11.56
N GLN A 130 -35.61 -37.05 -10.83
CA GLN A 130 -36.26 -35.77 -10.55
C GLN A 130 -35.87 -34.63 -11.52
N ASN A 131 -34.89 -34.82 -12.42
CA ASN A 131 -34.55 -33.86 -13.48
C ASN A 131 -34.30 -32.39 -13.02
N TYR A 132 -34.08 -32.15 -11.72
CA TYR A 132 -33.95 -30.79 -11.15
C TYR A 132 -32.63 -30.11 -11.55
N VAL A 133 -31.59 -30.87 -11.90
CA VAL A 133 -30.31 -30.34 -12.37
C VAL A 133 -29.74 -31.22 -13.48
N SER A 134 -29.93 -30.83 -14.73
CA SER A 134 -29.33 -31.52 -15.88
C SER A 134 -27.81 -31.33 -15.84
N ILE A 135 -27.06 -32.43 -15.76
CA ILE A 135 -25.59 -32.43 -15.78
C ILE A 135 -25.05 -31.71 -17.03
N GLU A 136 -25.78 -31.77 -18.14
CA GLU A 136 -25.48 -31.03 -19.38
C GLU A 136 -25.56 -29.51 -19.20
N THR A 137 -26.49 -29.03 -18.38
CA THR A 137 -26.65 -27.60 -18.06
C THR A 137 -25.51 -27.12 -17.16
N ILE A 138 -25.08 -27.94 -16.18
CA ILE A 138 -23.91 -27.64 -15.36
C ILE A 138 -22.63 -27.60 -16.21
N GLU A 139 -22.45 -28.59 -17.09
CA GLU A 139 -21.30 -28.68 -18.01
C GLU A 139 -21.25 -27.46 -18.93
N LYS A 140 -22.38 -27.09 -19.55
CA LYS A 140 -22.48 -25.92 -20.43
C LYS A 140 -22.16 -24.62 -19.68
N ASN A 141 -22.78 -24.40 -18.51
CA ASN A 141 -22.55 -23.20 -17.72
C ASN A 141 -21.10 -23.12 -17.26
N ALA A 142 -20.51 -24.23 -16.78
CA ALA A 142 -19.11 -24.26 -16.37
C ALA A 142 -18.17 -23.94 -17.54
N ILE A 143 -18.40 -24.51 -18.73
CA ILE A 143 -17.60 -24.20 -19.94
C ILE A 143 -17.74 -22.72 -20.34
N GLU A 144 -18.93 -22.14 -20.21
CA GLU A 144 -19.21 -20.73 -20.52
C GLU A 144 -18.46 -19.80 -19.56
N TYR A 145 -18.54 -20.03 -18.25
CA TYR A 145 -17.77 -19.28 -17.25
C TYR A 145 -16.25 -19.43 -17.45
N LEU A 146 -15.77 -20.62 -17.81
CA LEU A 146 -14.34 -20.86 -18.08
C LEU A 146 -13.82 -20.08 -19.29
N LYS A 147 -14.64 -19.91 -20.33
CA LYS A 147 -14.28 -19.12 -21.52
C LYS A 147 -14.20 -17.62 -21.23
N GLU A 148 -14.89 -17.13 -20.22
CA GLU A 148 -14.84 -15.73 -19.79
C GLU A 148 -13.62 -15.42 -18.91
N ILE A 149 -13.00 -16.40 -18.26
CA ILE A 149 -11.83 -16.18 -17.39
C ILE A 149 -10.62 -15.57 -18.15
N PRO A 150 -10.19 -16.07 -19.31
CA PRO A 150 -9.11 -15.44 -20.07
C PRO A 150 -9.44 -14.00 -20.52
N ASN A 151 -10.70 -13.74 -20.86
CA ASN A 151 -11.18 -12.42 -21.28
C ASN A 151 -11.24 -11.44 -20.11
N THR A 152 -11.63 -11.89 -18.91
CA THR A 152 -11.63 -11.08 -17.69
C THR A 152 -10.21 -10.84 -17.17
N LEU A 153 -9.27 -11.77 -17.32
CA LEU A 153 -7.85 -11.54 -17.03
C LEU A 153 -7.24 -10.47 -17.95
N THR A 154 -7.57 -10.51 -19.24
CA THR A 154 -7.12 -9.50 -20.21
C THR A 154 -7.80 -8.15 -19.98
N SER A 155 -9.08 -8.14 -19.63
CA SER A 155 -9.83 -6.92 -19.27
C SER A 155 -9.42 -6.35 -17.91
N SER A 156 -8.91 -7.20 -17.02
CA SER A 156 -8.26 -6.76 -15.78
C SER A 156 -6.96 -6.02 -16.08
N ALA A 157 -6.25 -6.35 -17.16
CA ALA A 157 -5.08 -5.56 -17.59
C ALA A 157 -5.46 -4.12 -17.94
N THR A 158 -6.65 -3.87 -18.53
CA THR A 158 -7.19 -2.51 -18.74
C THR A 158 -7.58 -1.82 -17.43
N ALA A 159 -8.14 -2.54 -16.46
CA ALA A 159 -8.38 -2.01 -15.11
C ALA A 159 -7.08 -1.67 -14.36
N LEU A 160 -5.99 -2.41 -14.60
CA LEU A 160 -4.65 -2.08 -14.09
C LEU A 160 -4.19 -0.71 -14.59
N PHE A 161 -4.50 -0.29 -15.84
CA PHE A 161 -4.13 1.05 -16.32
C PHE A 161 -4.80 2.19 -15.54
N GLY A 162 -6.03 2.01 -15.04
CA GLY A 162 -6.69 2.99 -14.17
C GLY A 162 -6.06 3.07 -12.77
N ILE A 163 -5.60 1.94 -12.24
CA ILE A 163 -4.85 1.85 -10.98
C ILE A 163 -3.45 2.46 -11.14
N ILE A 164 -2.82 2.28 -12.32
CA ILE A 164 -1.49 2.80 -12.63
C ILE A 164 -1.43 4.32 -12.44
N THR A 165 -2.47 5.11 -12.71
CA THR A 165 -2.37 6.57 -12.53
C THR A 165 -2.20 7.00 -11.06
N ASN A 166 -2.92 6.36 -10.13
CA ASN A 166 -2.76 6.63 -8.68
C ASN A 166 -1.52 5.95 -8.10
N VAL A 167 -1.23 4.73 -8.56
CA VAL A 167 -0.04 3.98 -8.12
C VAL A 167 1.24 4.59 -8.70
N ALA A 168 1.20 5.21 -9.87
CA ALA A 168 2.34 5.90 -10.48
C ALA A 168 2.81 7.03 -9.58
N LEU A 169 1.89 7.82 -9.02
CA LEU A 169 2.25 8.86 -8.05
C LEU A 169 3.05 8.24 -6.90
N VAL A 170 2.57 7.16 -6.29
CA VAL A 170 3.29 6.48 -5.20
C VAL A 170 4.64 5.91 -5.68
N ILE A 171 4.68 5.24 -6.83
CA ILE A 171 5.89 4.63 -7.41
C ILE A 171 6.97 5.68 -7.73
N PHE A 172 6.60 6.91 -8.09
CA PHE A 172 7.57 7.97 -8.34
C PHE A 172 7.92 8.77 -7.08
N THR A 173 6.92 9.11 -6.28
CA THR A 173 7.08 9.95 -5.10
C THR A 173 7.79 9.22 -3.96
N VAL A 174 7.48 7.94 -3.71
CA VAL A 174 8.11 7.18 -2.62
C VAL A 174 9.63 7.06 -2.81
N PRO A 175 10.16 6.60 -3.97
CA PRO A 175 11.60 6.57 -4.19
C PRO A 175 12.24 7.95 -4.12
N PHE A 176 11.55 8.99 -4.61
CA PHE A 176 12.06 10.36 -4.52
C PHE A 176 12.22 10.81 -3.07
N ILE A 177 11.18 10.68 -2.24
CA ILE A 177 11.22 11.03 -0.81
C ILE A 177 12.28 10.20 -0.11
N LEU A 178 12.27 8.88 -0.33
CA LEU A 178 13.18 7.93 0.30
C LEU A 178 14.65 8.25 -0.03
N PHE A 179 14.95 8.65 -1.26
CA PHE A 179 16.30 9.05 -1.67
C PHE A 179 16.78 10.26 -0.86
N TYR A 180 15.93 11.28 -0.71
CA TYR A 180 16.25 12.46 0.10
C TYR A 180 16.37 12.11 1.58
N MET A 181 15.50 11.24 2.11
CA MET A 181 15.60 10.77 3.49
C MET A 181 16.92 10.03 3.74
N PHE A 182 17.37 9.19 2.82
CA PHE A 182 18.67 8.55 2.94
C PHE A 182 19.81 9.54 2.77
N LYS A 183 19.79 10.40 1.76
CA LYS A 183 20.86 11.35 1.47
C LYS A 183 21.05 12.38 2.59
N ASP A 184 19.97 13.01 3.03
CA ASP A 184 19.99 14.18 3.91
C ASP A 184 19.49 13.88 5.34
N GLY A 185 19.14 12.62 5.64
CA GLY A 185 18.58 12.21 6.93
C GLY A 185 19.41 12.59 8.15
N HIS A 186 20.74 12.66 8.03
CA HIS A 186 21.61 13.09 9.13
C HIS A 186 21.58 14.60 9.39
N ALA A 187 21.32 15.41 8.37
CA ALA A 187 21.23 16.86 8.51
C ALA A 187 19.84 17.32 8.96
N PHE A 188 18.82 16.47 8.81
CA PHE A 188 17.44 16.81 9.09
C PHE A 188 17.16 17.15 10.58
N PRO A 189 17.59 16.35 11.58
CA PRO A 189 17.36 16.66 12.99
C PRO A 189 17.93 18.01 13.43
N GLY A 190 19.17 18.34 13.01
CA GLY A 190 19.81 19.61 13.35
C GLY A 190 19.07 20.82 12.76
N LYS A 191 18.55 20.69 11.54
CA LYS A 191 17.71 21.72 10.91
C LYS A 191 16.34 21.83 11.58
N ALA A 192 15.70 20.71 11.91
CA ALA A 192 14.39 20.71 12.56
C ALA A 192 14.44 21.44 13.91
N VAL A 193 15.52 21.23 14.66
CA VAL A 193 15.70 21.84 15.98
C VAL A 193 16.14 23.31 15.91
N SER A 194 16.67 23.77 14.77
CA SER A 194 17.01 25.20 14.59
C SER A 194 15.81 26.15 14.70
N VAL A 195 14.59 25.64 14.48
CA VAL A 195 13.32 26.37 14.64
C VAL A 195 12.97 26.59 16.12
N LEU A 196 13.50 25.76 17.02
CA LEU A 196 13.29 25.88 18.46
C LEU A 196 14.18 26.99 19.06
N PRO A 197 13.72 27.65 20.14
CA PRO A 197 14.54 28.57 20.92
C PRO A 197 15.81 27.87 21.42
N GLU A 198 16.91 28.60 21.50
CA GLU A 198 18.25 28.06 21.76
C GLU A 198 18.33 27.18 23.02
N SER A 199 17.58 27.55 24.06
CA SER A 199 17.47 26.81 25.33
C SER A 199 16.90 25.39 25.20
N TYR A 200 16.11 25.10 24.18
CA TYR A 200 15.46 23.80 23.98
C TYR A 200 16.11 22.99 22.85
N ARG A 201 17.17 23.51 22.23
CA ARG A 201 17.77 22.85 21.06
C ARG A 201 18.47 21.54 21.43
N GLU A 202 19.21 21.51 22.52
CA GLU A 202 19.89 20.27 22.93
C GLU A 202 18.88 19.16 23.26
N GLU A 203 17.85 19.51 24.02
CA GLU A 203 16.78 18.59 24.42
C GLU A 203 15.96 18.11 23.21
N GLY A 204 15.59 19.00 22.30
CA GLY A 204 14.86 18.64 21.08
C GLY A 204 15.66 17.69 20.18
N LEU A 205 16.98 17.90 20.07
CA LEU A 205 17.85 17.00 19.31
C LEU A 205 17.93 15.61 19.96
N ARG A 206 18.02 15.55 21.29
CA ARG A 206 18.00 14.29 22.05
C ARG A 206 16.73 13.50 21.78
N ILE A 207 15.56 14.14 21.94
CA ILE A 207 14.25 13.50 21.73
C ILE A 207 14.12 12.95 20.31
N ILE A 208 14.50 13.72 19.30
CA ILE A 208 14.44 13.25 17.89
C ILE A 208 15.32 12.02 17.69
N LYS A 209 16.54 12.03 18.26
CA LYS A 209 17.48 10.92 18.13
C LYS A 209 16.94 9.65 18.82
N GLU A 210 16.47 9.77 20.06
CA GLU A 210 15.88 8.66 20.83
C GLU A 210 14.63 8.10 20.14
N THR A 211 13.78 8.98 19.60
CA THR A 211 12.58 8.57 18.84
C THR A 211 12.97 7.81 17.58
N ASN A 212 13.97 8.30 16.85
CA ASN A 212 14.46 7.64 15.65
C ASN A 212 15.06 6.26 15.96
N GLU A 213 15.83 6.13 17.04
CA GLU A 213 16.39 4.84 17.49
C GLU A 213 15.28 3.87 17.91
N THR A 214 14.28 4.35 18.67
CA THR A 214 13.13 3.54 19.13
C THR A 214 12.27 3.06 17.97
N LEU A 215 11.92 3.95 17.02
CA LEU A 215 11.15 3.59 15.84
C LEU A 215 11.91 2.62 14.95
N SER A 216 13.22 2.84 14.77
CA SER A 216 14.08 1.96 14.01
C SER A 216 14.10 0.55 14.63
N ALA A 217 14.27 0.44 15.95
CA ALA A 217 14.28 -0.84 16.66
C ALA A 217 12.92 -1.55 16.59
N TYR A 218 11.81 -0.82 16.77
CA TYR A 218 10.46 -1.39 16.71
C TYR A 218 10.11 -1.90 15.31
N ILE A 219 10.33 -1.08 14.28
CA ILE A 219 10.01 -1.45 12.89
C ILE A 219 10.88 -2.64 12.45
N GLN A 220 12.17 -2.63 12.79
CA GLN A 220 13.07 -3.76 12.46
C GLN A 220 12.67 -5.03 13.22
N GLY A 221 12.30 -4.91 14.51
CA GLY A 221 11.85 -6.05 15.31
C GLY A 221 10.53 -6.66 14.83
N GLN A 222 9.63 -5.85 14.26
CA GLN A 222 8.35 -6.32 13.70
C GLN A 222 8.49 -6.85 12.26
N ALA A 223 9.50 -6.39 11.52
CA ALA A 223 9.73 -6.80 10.14
C ALA A 223 10.52 -8.13 10.01
N LEU A 224 11.20 -8.56 11.08
CA LEU A 224 11.88 -9.85 11.21
C LEU A 224 10.94 -10.91 11.80
#